data_AF-A0A3D1JQL6-F1
#
_entry.id   AF-A0A3D1JQL6-F1
#
_cell.length_a   1.000
_cell.length_b   1.000
_cell.length_c   1.000
_cell.angle_alpha   90.00
_cell.angle_beta   90.00
_cell.angle_gamma   90.00
#
_symmetry.space_group_name_H-M   'P 1'
#
loop_
_entity.id
_entity.type
_entity.pdbx_description
1 polymer ?
#
loop_
_entity_poly.entity_id
_entity_poly.type
_entity_poly.pdbx_seq_one_letter_code
_entity_poly.pdbx_strand_id
1 'polypeptide(L)'
;MPDLSTITCIEDLRRIAKRRVPRMFYDYCDSGSWTEGTYRSNEEDFRKILLRQRVAVNMTGRTTRTTMVGQDVAMPVALAPTGLTGMQHADGEILAARAAKAFGVPFTLSTMSICSIEDVAEHAGPGFWFQLYVMRDRDYIERLIDRAKA
;
A
#
# COMPACT_ATOMS: atom_id res chain seq x y z
N MET A 1 2.03 -8.87 -22.38
CA MET A 1 1.68 -8.11 -21.16
C MET A 1 1.28 -6.71 -21.58
N PRO A 2 0.34 -6.03 -20.88
CA PRO A 2 0.01 -4.63 -21.19
C PRO A 2 1.27 -3.77 -21.05
N ASP A 3 1.45 -2.84 -21.98
CA ASP A 3 2.56 -1.89 -21.95
C ASP A 3 2.37 -0.88 -20.83
N LEU A 4 3.11 -1.05 -19.74
CA LEU A 4 3.05 -0.20 -18.57
C LEU A 4 3.65 1.20 -18.81
N SER A 5 4.35 1.43 -19.93
CA SER A 5 4.92 2.74 -20.27
C SER A 5 3.85 3.79 -20.64
N THR A 6 2.63 3.35 -20.92
CA THR A 6 1.49 4.21 -21.28
C THR A 6 0.62 4.63 -20.09
N ILE A 7 0.96 4.18 -18.88
CA ILE A 7 0.19 4.46 -17.65
C ILE A 7 0.48 5.86 -17.15
N THR A 8 -0.57 6.66 -16.99
CA THR A 8 -0.45 8.07 -16.56
C THR A 8 -1.04 8.33 -15.18
N CYS A 9 -1.96 7.48 -14.72
CA CYS A 9 -2.60 7.62 -13.42
C CYS A 9 -2.95 6.26 -12.80
N ILE A 10 -3.29 6.26 -11.50
CA ILE A 10 -3.66 5.05 -10.76
C ILE A 10 -4.94 4.40 -11.33
N GLU A 11 -5.86 5.19 -11.89
CA GLU A 11 -7.09 4.69 -12.50
C GLU A 11 -6.80 3.80 -13.73
N ASP A 12 -5.73 4.07 -14.48
CA ASP A 12 -5.31 3.22 -15.60
C ASP A 12 -4.86 1.83 -15.09
N LEU A 13 -4.14 1.79 -13.96
CA LEU A 13 -3.75 0.53 -13.31
C LEU A 13 -4.96 -0.25 -12.82
N ARG A 14 -5.95 0.41 -12.19
CA ARG A 14 -7.19 -0.23 -11.74
C ARG A 14 -7.95 -0.87 -12.91
N ARG A 15 -8.06 -0.18 -14.05
CA ARG A 15 -8.71 -0.70 -15.26
C ARG A 15 -8.01 -1.94 -15.81
N ILE A 16 -6.67 -1.96 -15.78
CA ILE A 16 -5.89 -3.14 -16.18
C ILE A 16 -6.12 -4.30 -15.19
N ALA A 17 -6.09 -4.02 -13.89
CA ALA A 17 -6.35 -5.02 -12.86
C ALA A 17 -7.74 -5.66 -13.05
N LYS A 18 -8.78 -4.85 -13.27
CA LYS A 18 -10.16 -5.32 -13.53
C LYS A 18 -10.28 -6.29 -14.70
N ARG A 19 -9.42 -6.15 -15.72
CA ARG A 19 -9.42 -7.02 -16.91
C ARG A 19 -8.63 -8.31 -16.70
N ARG A 20 -7.70 -8.35 -15.75
CA ARG A 20 -6.71 -9.43 -15.60
C ARG A 20 -6.94 -10.29 -14.37
N VAL A 21 -7.43 -9.70 -13.30
CA VAL A 21 -7.66 -10.38 -12.03
C VAL A 21 -8.98 -11.15 -12.13
N PRO A 22 -9.04 -12.43 -11.72
CA PRO A 22 -10.30 -13.16 -11.61
C PRO A 22 -11.32 -12.37 -10.79
N ARG A 23 -12.56 -12.30 -11.27
CA ARG A 23 -13.60 -11.43 -10.69
C ARG A 23 -13.76 -11.58 -9.18
N MET A 24 -13.71 -12.81 -8.65
CA MET A 24 -13.82 -13.08 -7.22
C MET A 24 -12.75 -12.34 -6.39
N PHE A 25 -11.50 -12.29 -6.87
CA PHE A 25 -10.41 -11.60 -6.18
C PHE A 25 -10.46 -10.10 -6.41
N TYR A 26 -10.83 -9.67 -7.62
CA TYR A 26 -11.00 -8.24 -7.91
C TYR A 26 -12.08 -7.62 -7.02
N ASP A 27 -13.26 -8.23 -6.96
CA ASP A 27 -14.40 -7.73 -6.17
C ASP A 27 -14.09 -7.75 -4.66
N TYR A 28 -13.19 -8.63 -4.18
CA TYR A 28 -12.70 -8.60 -2.80
C TYR A 28 -11.89 -7.32 -2.48
N CYS A 29 -11.09 -6.83 -3.42
CA CYS A 29 -10.25 -5.65 -3.21
C CYS A 29 -10.96 -4.33 -3.56
N ASP A 30 -11.76 -4.31 -4.63
CA ASP A 30 -12.47 -3.12 -5.13
C ASP A 30 -13.94 -3.16 -4.71
N SER A 31 -14.21 -3.29 -3.41
CA SER A 31 -15.55 -3.16 -2.83
C SER A 31 -15.55 -2.40 -1.51
N GLY A 32 -16.68 -1.76 -1.23
CA GLY A 32 -16.95 -1.08 0.03
C GLY A 32 -18.03 -1.77 0.86
N SER A 33 -18.29 -1.25 2.06
CA SER A 33 -19.37 -1.77 2.90
C SER A 33 -20.76 -1.35 2.39
N TRP A 34 -21.70 -2.29 2.33
CA TRP A 34 -23.12 -2.07 2.00
C TRP A 34 -23.31 -1.33 0.66
N THR A 35 -23.80 -0.09 0.68
CA THR A 35 -24.01 0.75 -0.51
C THR A 35 -22.74 1.45 -0.98
N GLU A 36 -21.62 1.24 -0.28
CA GLU A 36 -20.29 1.79 -0.59
C GLU A 36 -20.24 3.33 -0.60
N GLY A 37 -21.15 3.97 0.14
CA GLY A 37 -21.22 5.44 0.22
C GLY A 37 -19.90 6.03 0.69
N THR A 38 -19.38 5.57 1.83
CA THR A 38 -18.10 6.03 2.38
C THR A 38 -16.91 5.76 1.46
N TYR A 39 -16.92 4.63 0.74
CA TYR A 39 -15.87 4.30 -0.22
C TYR A 39 -15.73 5.38 -1.30
N ARG A 40 -16.86 5.82 -1.89
CA ARG A 40 -16.87 6.90 -2.88
C ARG A 40 -16.61 8.27 -2.26
N SER A 41 -17.19 8.55 -1.08
CA SER A 41 -17.01 9.84 -0.40
C SER A 41 -15.55 10.13 -0.07
N ASN A 42 -14.75 9.12 0.27
CA ASN A 42 -13.31 9.29 0.52
C ASN A 42 -12.59 9.98 -0.64
N GLU A 43 -12.93 9.67 -1.90
CA GLU A 43 -12.32 10.33 -3.05
C GLU A 43 -13.03 11.65 -3.39
N GLU A 44 -14.37 11.67 -3.34
CA GLU A 44 -15.18 12.85 -3.68
C GLU A 44 -14.89 14.05 -2.77
N ASP A 45 -14.60 13.81 -1.49
CA ASP A 45 -14.30 14.87 -0.54
C ASP A 45 -12.98 15.59 -0.86
N PHE A 46 -11.95 14.87 -1.31
CA PHE A 46 -10.69 15.49 -1.74
C PHE A 46 -10.87 16.38 -2.97
N ARG A 47 -11.78 16.03 -3.90
CA ARG A 47 -12.04 16.83 -5.10
C ARG A 47 -12.62 18.21 -4.78
N LYS A 48 -13.23 18.38 -3.61
CA LYS A 48 -13.76 19.67 -3.15
C LYS A 48 -12.66 20.61 -2.66
N ILE A 49 -11.47 20.08 -2.35
CA ILE A 49 -10.33 20.85 -1.85
C ILE A 49 -9.50 21.33 -3.05
N LEU A 50 -9.50 22.64 -3.30
CA LEU A 50 -8.76 23.25 -4.40
C LEU A 50 -7.38 23.77 -3.93
N LEU A 51 -6.39 23.68 -4.82
CA LEU A 51 -5.06 24.23 -4.57
C LEU A 51 -5.06 25.75 -4.83
N ARG A 52 -4.65 26.54 -3.84
CA ARG A 52 -4.37 27.97 -4.04
C ARG A 52 -2.97 28.14 -4.63
N GLN A 53 -2.89 28.25 -5.96
CA GLN A 53 -1.63 28.42 -6.67
C GLN A 53 -0.88 29.67 -6.18
N ARG A 54 0.42 29.50 -5.91
CA ARG A 54 1.37 30.61 -5.68
C ARG A 54 2.23 30.77 -6.92
N VAL A 55 2.31 31.98 -7.46
CA VAL A 55 3.05 32.31 -8.69
C VAL A 55 4.33 33.08 -8.37
N ALA A 56 5.27 33.10 -9.32
CA ALA A 56 6.57 33.76 -9.20
C ALA A 56 7.43 33.28 -8.00
N VAL A 57 7.32 31.99 -7.64
CA VAL A 57 8.14 31.35 -6.60
C VAL A 57 9.23 30.51 -7.26
N ASN A 58 10.49 30.67 -6.83
CA ASN A 58 11.57 29.78 -7.26
C ASN A 58 11.34 28.37 -6.68
N MET A 59 11.16 27.38 -7.57
CA MET A 59 10.91 25.98 -7.19
C MET A 59 12.14 25.07 -7.37
N THR A 60 13.32 25.64 -7.61
CA THR A 60 14.57 24.88 -7.75
C THR A 60 14.86 24.12 -6.46
N GLY A 61 15.23 22.84 -6.58
CA GLY A 61 15.55 21.99 -5.42
C GLY A 61 14.35 21.52 -4.61
N ARG A 62 13.10 21.71 -5.09
CA ARG A 62 11.92 21.14 -4.44
C ARG A 62 12.06 19.63 -4.26
N THR A 63 11.57 19.14 -3.13
CA THR A 63 11.63 17.73 -2.77
C THR A 63 10.34 17.32 -2.06
N THR A 64 9.92 16.07 -2.27
CA THR A 64 8.88 15.43 -1.48
C THR A 64 9.44 14.66 -0.29
N ARG A 65 10.78 14.56 -0.19
CA ARG A 65 11.44 13.83 0.89
C ARG A 65 11.05 14.39 2.25
N THR A 66 10.78 13.50 3.19
CA THR A 66 10.42 13.84 4.56
C THR A 66 10.73 12.66 5.48
N THR A 67 10.28 12.73 6.72
CA THR A 67 10.33 11.62 7.68
C THR A 67 8.93 11.14 8.03
N MET A 68 8.74 9.82 8.12
CA MET A 68 7.51 9.19 8.65
C MET A 68 7.90 8.21 9.76
N VAL A 69 7.29 8.34 10.95
CA VAL A 69 7.56 7.47 12.11
C VAL A 69 9.07 7.37 12.42
N GLY A 70 9.81 8.48 12.27
CA GLY A 70 11.25 8.55 12.50
C GLY A 70 12.13 7.96 11.38
N GLN A 71 11.57 7.56 10.25
CA GLN A 71 12.29 7.01 9.09
C GLN A 71 12.28 7.99 7.92
N ASP A 72 13.41 8.12 7.22
CA ASP A 72 13.49 8.91 5.99
C ASP A 72 12.68 8.24 4.86
N VAL A 73 11.87 9.04 4.16
CA VAL A 73 11.05 8.59 3.03
C VAL A 73 11.23 9.50 1.82
N ALA A 74 11.11 8.92 0.62
CA ALA A 74 11.19 9.65 -0.65
C ALA A 74 10.01 10.61 -0.86
N MET A 75 8.84 10.28 -0.29
CA MET A 75 7.62 11.09 -0.33
C MET A 75 6.69 10.73 0.85
N PRO A 76 5.74 11.61 1.25
CA PRO A 76 4.91 11.42 2.44
C PRO A 76 3.73 10.45 2.20
N VAL A 77 3.99 9.28 1.63
CA VAL A 77 2.98 8.21 1.48
C VAL A 77 3.61 6.85 1.82
N ALA A 78 2.75 5.90 2.16
CA ALA A 78 3.12 4.51 2.40
C ALA A 78 2.12 3.60 1.70
N LEU A 79 2.55 2.37 1.38
CA LEU A 79 1.61 1.33 0.98
C LEU A 79 0.85 0.84 2.22
N ALA A 80 -0.47 1.05 2.19
CA ALA A 80 -1.38 0.65 3.25
C ALA A 80 -1.46 -0.89 3.37
N PRO A 81 -1.72 -1.42 4.57
CA PRO A 81 -1.87 -2.86 4.76
C PRO A 81 -3.11 -3.35 4.00
N THR A 82 -2.87 -4.22 3.02
CA THR A 82 -3.93 -4.91 2.27
C THR A 82 -3.76 -6.40 2.49
N GLY A 83 -4.82 -7.06 2.94
CA GLY A 83 -4.83 -8.51 3.11
C GLY A 83 -4.90 -9.24 1.77
N LEU A 84 -4.43 -10.48 1.76
CA LEU A 84 -4.61 -11.42 0.65
C LEU A 84 -4.10 -10.92 -0.71
N THR A 85 -3.00 -10.15 -0.78
CA THR A 85 -2.55 -9.63 -2.09
C THR A 85 -2.02 -10.72 -3.01
N GLY A 86 -1.57 -11.85 -2.46
CA GLY A 86 -1.29 -13.08 -3.20
C GLY A 86 -2.47 -13.63 -4.02
N MET A 87 -3.72 -13.30 -3.67
CA MET A 87 -4.89 -13.64 -4.50
C MET A 87 -5.05 -12.72 -5.72
N GLN A 88 -4.50 -11.51 -5.66
CA GLN A 88 -4.54 -10.57 -6.79
C GLN A 88 -3.46 -10.87 -7.82
N HIS A 89 -2.29 -11.22 -7.32
CA HIS A 89 -1.14 -11.62 -8.13
C HIS A 89 -0.24 -12.51 -7.27
N ALA A 90 0.36 -13.54 -7.87
CA ALA A 90 1.36 -14.36 -7.18
C ALA A 90 2.45 -13.47 -6.58
N ASP A 91 2.84 -13.76 -5.33
CA ASP A 91 3.84 -13.00 -4.57
C ASP A 91 3.49 -11.52 -4.35
N GLY A 92 2.20 -11.16 -4.36
CA GLY A 92 1.72 -9.78 -4.28
C GLY A 92 2.38 -8.94 -3.17
N GLU A 93 2.49 -9.50 -1.96
CA GLU A 93 3.10 -8.81 -0.82
C GLU A 93 4.60 -8.58 -1.01
N ILE A 94 5.32 -9.59 -1.49
CA ILE A 94 6.76 -9.51 -1.76
C ILE A 94 7.04 -8.49 -2.87
N LEU A 95 6.24 -8.53 -3.94
CA LEU A 95 6.37 -7.59 -5.07
C LEU A 95 6.08 -6.14 -4.64
N ALA A 96 5.04 -5.93 -3.83
CA ALA A 96 4.72 -4.63 -3.27
C ALA A 96 5.82 -4.10 -2.34
N ALA A 97 6.34 -4.94 -1.44
CA ALA A 97 7.43 -4.59 -0.54
C ALA A 97 8.71 -4.23 -1.30
N ARG A 98 9.07 -5.00 -2.34
CA ARG A 98 10.21 -4.70 -3.23
C ARG A 98 10.03 -3.36 -3.94
N ALA A 99 8.86 -3.10 -4.51
CA ALA A 99 8.57 -1.85 -5.21
C ALA A 99 8.65 -0.64 -4.26
N ALA A 100 8.05 -0.76 -3.07
CA ALA A 100 8.07 0.28 -2.05
C ALA A 100 9.51 0.62 -1.61
N LYS A 101 10.31 -0.42 -1.32
CA LYS A 101 11.72 -0.27 -0.95
C LYS A 101 12.56 0.35 -2.06
N ALA A 102 12.38 -0.09 -3.31
CA ALA A 102 13.10 0.45 -4.46
C ALA A 102 12.80 1.94 -4.67
N PHE A 103 11.55 2.36 -4.45
CA PHE A 103 11.15 3.76 -4.56
C PHE A 103 11.53 4.58 -3.31
N GLY A 104 11.66 3.94 -2.15
CA GLY A 104 11.99 4.58 -0.87
C GLY A 104 10.76 5.06 -0.10
N VAL A 105 9.63 4.36 -0.20
CA VAL A 105 8.44 4.59 0.64
C VAL A 105 8.17 3.38 1.54
N PRO A 106 7.53 3.57 2.71
CA PRO A 106 7.22 2.46 3.59
C PRO A 106 6.19 1.51 2.98
N PHE A 107 6.35 0.22 3.28
CA PHE A 107 5.34 -0.81 3.05
C PHE A 107 4.79 -1.28 4.39
N THR A 108 3.48 -1.51 4.48
CA THR A 108 2.84 -2.05 5.68
C THR A 108 2.29 -3.45 5.39
N LEU A 109 2.82 -4.46 6.06
CA LEU A 109 2.34 -5.84 5.98
C LEU A 109 1.11 -6.03 6.87
N SER A 110 0.05 -6.65 6.34
CA SER A 110 -1.15 -6.97 7.11
C SER A 110 -1.00 -8.28 7.90
N THR A 111 -1.66 -8.36 9.06
CA THR A 111 -1.84 -9.66 9.76
C THR A 111 -2.58 -10.69 8.89
N MET A 112 -3.41 -10.23 7.96
CA MET A 112 -4.17 -11.08 7.02
C MET A 112 -3.44 -11.24 5.67
N SER A 113 -2.10 -11.30 5.69
CA SER A 113 -1.29 -11.57 4.50
C SER A 113 -1.25 -13.07 4.16
N ILE A 114 -1.02 -13.38 2.88
CA ILE A 114 -0.75 -14.76 2.42
C ILE A 114 0.71 -15.15 2.66
N CYS A 115 1.64 -14.22 2.45
CA CYS A 115 3.05 -14.42 2.74
C CYS A 115 3.32 -14.27 4.24
N SER A 116 4.22 -15.09 4.79
CA SER A 116 4.66 -14.92 6.17
C SER A 116 5.51 -13.65 6.32
N ILE A 117 5.68 -13.16 7.55
CA ILE A 117 6.59 -12.04 7.86
C ILE A 117 8.00 -12.40 7.38
N GLU A 118 8.41 -13.63 7.63
CA GLU A 118 9.72 -14.18 7.29
C GLU A 118 9.93 -14.22 5.77
N ASP A 119 8.96 -14.70 4.99
CA ASP A 119 9.09 -14.76 3.52
C ASP A 119 9.22 -13.35 2.92
N VAL A 120 8.45 -12.38 3.45
CA VAL A 120 8.54 -10.99 2.99
C VAL A 120 9.89 -10.38 3.38
N ALA A 121 10.36 -10.63 4.60
CA ALA A 121 11.67 -10.16 5.06
C ALA A 121 12.82 -10.80 4.27
N GLU A 122 12.74 -12.10 3.95
CA GLU A 122 13.74 -12.80 3.15
C GLU A 122 13.80 -12.26 1.72
N HIS A 123 12.64 -12.05 1.08
CA HIS A 123 12.60 -11.73 -0.34
C HIS A 123 12.59 -10.22 -0.66
N ALA A 124 12.07 -9.37 0.22
CA ALA A 124 12.04 -7.91 0.06
C ALA A 124 13.02 -7.17 1.00
N GLY A 125 13.52 -7.86 2.03
CA GLY A 125 14.37 -7.30 3.07
C GLY A 125 13.58 -6.70 4.24
N PRO A 126 14.26 -6.44 5.37
CA PRO A 126 13.63 -5.96 6.60
C PRO A 126 13.23 -4.47 6.50
N GLY A 127 12.49 -3.99 7.50
CA GLY A 127 12.17 -2.57 7.70
C GLY A 127 10.79 -2.12 7.23
N PHE A 128 9.90 -3.04 6.89
CA PHE A 128 8.48 -2.74 6.65
C PHE A 128 7.72 -2.55 7.96
N TRP A 129 6.62 -1.80 7.90
CA TRP A 129 5.69 -1.66 9.02
C TRP A 129 4.80 -2.90 9.11
N PHE A 130 4.30 -3.20 10.30
CA PHE A 130 3.40 -4.32 10.53
C PHE A 130 2.08 -3.84 11.10
N GLN A 131 0.97 -4.16 10.42
CA GLN A 131 -0.38 -3.93 10.89
C GLN A 131 -0.85 -5.16 11.66
N LEU A 132 -1.08 -4.99 12.96
CA LEU A 132 -1.51 -6.04 13.88
C LEU A 132 -3.03 -6.04 14.07
N TYR A 133 -3.66 -7.21 13.90
CA TYR A 133 -4.98 -7.50 14.47
C TYR A 133 -4.82 -8.19 15.82
N VAL A 134 -5.36 -7.57 16.87
CA VAL A 134 -5.35 -8.13 18.23
C VAL A 134 -6.35 -9.27 18.30
N MET A 135 -5.84 -10.49 18.43
CA MET A 135 -6.60 -11.70 18.69
C MET A 135 -6.84 -11.90 20.20
N ARG A 136 -7.74 -12.83 20.53
CA ARG A 136 -8.06 -13.14 21.93
C ARG A 136 -6.87 -13.73 22.70
N ASP A 137 -6.03 -14.51 22.01
CA ASP A 137 -4.81 -15.10 22.54
C ASP A 137 -3.68 -14.06 22.56
N ARG A 138 -3.31 -13.60 23.77
CA ARG A 138 -2.28 -12.59 23.96
C ARG A 138 -0.87 -13.14 23.78
N ASP A 139 -0.62 -14.38 24.19
CA ASP A 139 0.69 -15.01 24.05
C ASP A 139 1.04 -15.17 22.57
N TYR A 140 0.04 -15.48 21.73
CA TYR A 140 0.22 -15.48 20.28
C TYR A 140 0.58 -14.09 19.74
N ILE A 141 -0.07 -13.03 20.23
CA ILE A 141 0.24 -11.66 19.80
C ILE A 141 1.65 -11.27 20.17
N GLU A 142 2.10 -11.58 21.39
CA GLU A 142 3.46 -11.28 21.84
C GLU A 142 4.50 -11.92 20.91
N ARG A 143 4.33 -13.22 20.61
CA ARG A 143 5.18 -13.92 19.63
C ARG A 143 5.14 -13.28 18.24
N LEU A 144 3.97 -12.82 17.79
CA LEU A 144 3.82 -12.16 16.49
C LEU A 144 4.52 -10.80 16.45
N ILE A 145 4.45 -10.03 17.53
CA ILE A 145 5.16 -8.75 17.68
C ILE A 145 6.68 -9.00 17.67
N ASP A 146 7.15 -10.02 18.38
CA ASP A 146 8.58 -10.34 18.42
C ASP A 146 9.10 -10.75 17.05
N ARG A 147 8.34 -11.54 16.29
CA ARG A 147 8.65 -11.89 14.89
C ARG A 147 8.67 -10.67 13.96
N ALA A 148 7.76 -9.71 14.16
CA ALA A 148 7.72 -8.49 13.37
C ALA A 148 8.88 -7.51 13.69
N LYS A 149 9.49 -7.63 14.86
CA LYS A 149 10.64 -6.81 15.29
C LYS A 149 12.00 -7.38 14.87
N ALA A 150 12.09 -8.70 14.74
CA ALA A 150 13.31 -9.43 14.38
C ALA A 150 13.73 -9.15 12.93
#